data_AF-A0A7W2IN70-F1
#
_entry.id   AF-A0A7W2IN70-F1
#
_cell.length_a   1.000
_cell.length_b   1.000
_cell.length_c   1.000
_cell.angle_alpha   90.00
_cell.angle_beta   90.00
_cell.angle_gamma   90.00
#
_symmetry.space_group_name_H-M   'P 1'
#
loop_
_entity.id
_entity.type
_entity.pdbx_description
1 polymer ?
#
loop_
_entity_poly.entity_id
_entity_poly.type
_entity_poly.pdbx_seq_one_letter_code
_entity_poly.pdbx_strand_id
1 'polypeptide(L)'
;MGGWYGWRLVCVVALLALGCRVGLAQIGPRYVLDLPAARHGQRAPEQGSIALEPDGRATIRVHGLTVALVGPDGGVGPSDLAVLSLQAGRLPVSRMSASVARAVPLVYTEPPAAGWDVGPAGHPMRAWDTLYLRKGQARLRVTAMPGGPGTVATAGFMLEIGTFHATSRIYVSCAPLAAGELAALPQRLPGAELVLAPASDGQAMALLRRAGNQDLFVPVAAPGGRYPFALLRR
;
A
#
# COMPACT_ATOMS: atom_id res chain seq x y z
N MET A 1 -37.16 -11.54 47.45
CA MET A 1 -35.98 -10.68 47.18
C MET A 1 -35.03 -11.46 46.28
N GLY A 2 -34.97 -11.20 44.98
CA GLY A 2 -34.15 -12.02 44.06
C GLY A 2 -34.04 -11.54 42.60
N GLY A 3 -34.94 -10.65 42.14
CA GLY A 3 -34.94 -10.22 40.72
C GLY A 3 -33.96 -9.10 40.35
N TRP A 4 -33.48 -8.31 41.32
CA TRP A 4 -32.70 -7.10 41.03
C TRP A 4 -31.23 -7.35 40.68
N TYR A 5 -30.63 -8.42 41.21
CA TYR A 5 -29.25 -8.80 40.87
C TYR A 5 -29.17 -9.47 39.49
N GLY A 6 -30.18 -10.25 39.09
CA GLY A 6 -30.24 -10.87 37.77
C GLY A 6 -30.31 -9.85 36.64
N TRP A 7 -31.11 -8.80 36.80
CA TRP A 7 -31.23 -7.74 35.79
C TRP A 7 -29.92 -6.97 35.57
N ARG A 8 -29.18 -6.66 36.65
CA ARG A 8 -27.89 -5.98 36.56
C ARG A 8 -26.84 -6.82 35.82
N LEU A 9 -26.79 -8.12 36.11
CA LEU A 9 -25.88 -9.03 35.41
C LEU A 9 -26.18 -9.07 33.90
N VAL A 10 -27.46 -9.18 33.54
CA VAL A 10 -27.89 -9.18 32.13
C VAL A 10 -27.53 -7.86 31.44
N CYS A 11 -27.75 -6.71 32.07
CA CYS A 11 -27.35 -5.42 31.51
C CYS A 11 -25.84 -5.30 31.30
N VAL A 12 -25.02 -5.74 32.25
CA VAL A 12 -23.56 -5.70 32.13
C VAL A 12 -23.09 -6.61 31.00
N VAL A 13 -23.57 -7.85 30.94
CA VAL A 13 -23.22 -8.80 29.86
C VAL A 13 -23.64 -8.26 28.49
N ALA A 14 -24.82 -7.65 28.39
CA ALA A 14 -25.31 -7.04 27.15
C ALA A 14 -24.43 -5.85 26.72
N LEU A 15 -24.04 -4.97 27.64
CA LEU A 15 -23.14 -3.85 27.35
C LEU A 15 -21.74 -4.32 26.96
N LEU A 16 -21.22 -5.38 27.59
CA LEU A 16 -19.92 -5.96 27.27
C LEU A 16 -19.94 -6.62 25.90
N ALA A 17 -21.00 -7.37 25.58
CA ALA A 17 -21.19 -7.97 24.26
C ALA A 17 -21.35 -6.90 23.17
N LEU A 18 -22.07 -5.80 23.46
CA LEU A 18 -22.24 -4.68 22.53
C LEU A 18 -20.91 -3.94 22.33
N GLY A 19 -20.15 -3.69 23.40
CA GLY A 19 -18.81 -3.09 23.34
C GLY A 19 -17.81 -3.96 22.58
N CYS A 20 -17.83 -5.27 22.77
CA CYS A 20 -17.02 -6.21 21.99
C CYS A 20 -17.42 -6.21 20.52
N ARG A 21 -18.72 -6.15 20.18
CA ARG A 21 -19.16 -6.10 18.78
C ARG A 21 -18.76 -4.81 18.09
N VAL A 22 -18.89 -3.67 18.77
CA VAL A 22 -18.51 -2.35 18.23
C VAL A 22 -16.99 -2.23 18.12
N GLY A 23 -16.23 -2.78 19.08
CA GLY A 23 -14.77 -2.80 19.04
C GLY A 23 -14.19 -3.76 18.00
N LEU A 24 -14.79 -4.94 17.81
CA LEU A 24 -14.33 -5.93 16.82
C LEU A 24 -14.71 -5.57 15.38
N ALA A 25 -15.82 -4.85 15.16
CA ALA A 25 -16.22 -4.38 13.83
C ALA A 25 -15.20 -3.40 13.21
N GLN A 26 -14.30 -2.82 14.01
CA GLN A 26 -13.22 -1.96 13.53
C GLN A 26 -11.92 -2.72 13.19
N ILE A 27 -11.85 -4.03 13.48
CA ILE A 27 -10.66 -4.87 13.25
C ILE A 27 -10.88 -5.70 11.98
N GLY A 28 -11.00 -5.02 10.85
CA GLY A 28 -11.11 -5.65 9.54
C GLY A 28 -10.52 -4.75 8.45
N PRO A 29 -10.15 -5.30 7.28
CA PRO A 29 -9.73 -4.47 6.18
C PRO A 29 -10.83 -3.49 5.79
N ARG A 30 -10.48 -2.21 5.64
CA ARG A 30 -11.41 -1.16 5.22
C ARG A 30 -11.97 -1.47 3.83
N TYR A 31 -11.16 -2.10 2.98
CA TYR A 31 -11.54 -2.50 1.63
C TYR A 31 -11.08 -3.92 1.30
N VAL A 32 -11.89 -4.65 0.54
CA VAL A 32 -11.56 -5.99 0.03
C VAL A 32 -11.89 -6.02 -1.47
N LEU A 33 -10.90 -6.39 -2.28
CA LEU A 33 -11.01 -6.49 -3.74
C LEU A 33 -10.67 -7.90 -4.20
N ASP A 34 -11.61 -8.56 -4.87
CA ASP A 34 -11.39 -9.85 -5.53
C ASP A 34 -11.40 -9.63 -7.05
N LEU A 35 -10.25 -9.79 -7.68
CA LEU A 35 -10.08 -9.60 -9.13
C LEU A 35 -10.13 -10.96 -9.86
N PRO A 36 -10.73 -11.00 -11.05
CA PRO A 36 -10.74 -12.21 -11.85
C PRO A 36 -9.31 -12.60 -12.26
N ALA A 37 -8.99 -13.88 -12.11
CA ALA A 37 -7.74 -14.43 -12.61
C ALA A 37 -7.75 -14.46 -14.14
N ALA A 38 -6.65 -14.07 -14.78
CA ALA A 38 -6.50 -14.26 -16.22
C ALA A 38 -6.48 -15.77 -16.56
N ARG A 39 -7.07 -16.15 -17.71
CA ARG A 39 -7.02 -17.54 -18.19
C ARG A 39 -5.57 -17.94 -18.48
N HIS A 40 -5.20 -19.13 -18.00
CA HIS A 40 -3.83 -19.62 -17.85
C HIS A 40 -3.06 -19.75 -19.17
N GLY A 41 -1.75 -19.48 -19.12
CA GLY A 41 -0.81 -19.78 -20.22
C GLY A 41 0.66 -19.50 -19.90
N GLN A 42 0.96 -18.54 -19.02
CA GLN A 42 2.34 -18.26 -18.62
C GLN A 42 2.60 -18.63 -17.17
N ARG A 43 3.57 -19.53 -16.97
CA ARG A 43 4.12 -19.89 -15.66
C ARG A 43 4.60 -18.60 -15.00
N ALA A 44 3.95 -18.25 -13.90
CA ALA A 44 4.34 -17.09 -13.11
C ALA A 44 5.79 -17.26 -12.64
N PRO A 45 6.65 -16.24 -12.78
CA PRO A 45 7.99 -16.28 -12.22
C PRO A 45 7.90 -16.47 -10.69
N GLU A 46 8.80 -17.28 -10.13
CA GLU A 46 8.91 -17.50 -8.67
C GLU A 46 9.42 -16.25 -7.93
N GLN A 47 9.92 -15.26 -8.68
CA GLN A 47 10.42 -13.99 -8.17
C GLN A 47 9.50 -12.84 -8.58
N GLY A 48 9.36 -11.87 -7.69
CA GLY A 48 8.73 -10.60 -8.00
C GLY A 48 9.66 -9.71 -8.83
N SER A 49 9.09 -8.72 -9.52
CA SER A 49 9.88 -7.70 -10.22
C SER A 49 9.31 -6.30 -10.03
N ILE A 50 10.21 -5.32 -9.99
CA ILE A 50 9.88 -3.89 -9.96
C ILE A 50 10.50 -3.27 -11.21
N ALA A 51 9.67 -2.68 -12.08
CA ALA A 51 10.15 -1.84 -13.17
C ALA A 51 10.02 -0.38 -12.77
N LEU A 52 11.13 0.37 -12.83
CA LEU A 52 11.12 1.82 -12.65
C LEU A 52 11.04 2.46 -14.03
N GLU A 53 9.95 3.16 -14.29
CA GLU A 53 9.73 3.83 -15.56
C GLU A 53 10.34 5.25 -15.52
N PRO A 54 10.85 5.78 -16.64
CA PRO A 54 11.40 7.13 -16.70
C PRO A 54 10.39 8.24 -16.39
N ASP A 55 9.09 7.95 -16.47
CA ASP A 55 8.01 8.89 -16.21
C ASP A 55 7.62 9.01 -14.71
N GLY A 56 8.41 8.43 -13.81
CA GLY A 56 8.13 8.46 -12.37
C GLY A 56 7.11 7.42 -11.91
N ARG A 57 6.74 6.47 -12.77
CA ARG A 57 5.97 5.28 -12.37
C ARG A 57 6.91 4.17 -11.91
N ALA A 58 6.48 3.39 -10.93
CA ALA A 58 7.04 2.08 -10.66
C ALA A 58 5.97 1.00 -10.84
N THR A 59 6.30 -0.13 -11.46
CA THR A 59 5.37 -1.25 -11.64
C THR A 59 5.88 -2.47 -10.92
N ILE A 60 5.11 -2.98 -9.97
CA ILE A 60 5.40 -4.21 -9.22
C ILE A 60 4.61 -5.34 -9.86
N ARG A 61 5.29 -6.46 -10.19
CA ARG A 61 4.65 -7.67 -10.74
C ARG A 61 4.98 -8.88 -9.90
N VAL A 62 3.94 -9.59 -9.47
CA VAL A 62 4.04 -10.84 -8.68
C VAL A 62 2.91 -11.77 -9.08
N HIS A 63 3.20 -12.99 -9.54
CA HIS A 63 2.20 -14.02 -9.84
C HIS A 63 0.97 -13.54 -10.66
N GLY A 64 1.20 -12.69 -11.67
CA GLY A 64 0.14 -12.16 -12.55
C GLY A 64 -0.64 -10.97 -11.98
N LEU A 65 -0.36 -10.57 -10.74
CA LEU A 65 -0.79 -9.30 -10.16
C LEU A 65 0.17 -8.19 -10.57
N THR A 66 -0.38 -7.08 -11.05
CA THR A 66 0.36 -5.88 -11.44
C THR A 66 -0.11 -4.68 -10.63
N VAL A 67 0.77 -4.12 -9.80
CA VAL A 67 0.51 -2.92 -9.01
C VAL A 67 1.32 -1.75 -9.59
N ALA A 68 0.64 -0.66 -9.95
CA ALA A 68 1.30 0.57 -10.35
C ALA A 68 1.47 1.51 -9.15
N LEU A 69 2.66 2.06 -8.99
CA LEU A 69 2.93 3.18 -8.09
C LEU A 69 3.11 4.41 -8.95
N VAL A 70 2.32 5.42 -8.66
CA VAL A 70 2.28 6.63 -9.49
C VAL A 70 2.79 7.78 -8.66
N GLY A 71 3.94 8.31 -9.08
CA GLY A 71 4.49 9.56 -8.58
C GLY A 71 3.69 10.78 -9.07
N PRO A 72 4.10 12.00 -8.68
CA PRO A 72 3.37 13.23 -8.98
C PRO A 72 3.20 13.52 -10.47
N ASP A 73 4.14 13.10 -11.32
CA ASP A 73 4.09 13.35 -12.77
C ASP A 73 3.80 12.08 -13.62
N GLY A 74 3.59 10.95 -12.93
CA GLY A 74 3.42 9.64 -13.56
C GLY A 74 2.00 9.40 -14.07
N GLY A 75 1.88 8.68 -15.19
CA GLY A 75 0.58 8.22 -15.70
C GLY A 75 0.16 6.87 -15.11
N VAL A 76 -1.13 6.66 -14.90
CA VAL A 76 -1.68 5.33 -14.57
C VAL A 76 -1.67 4.47 -15.84
N GLY A 77 -0.82 3.45 -15.89
CA GLY A 77 -0.80 2.46 -16.96
C GLY A 77 -1.76 1.29 -16.68
N PRO A 78 -1.88 0.32 -17.61
CA PRO A 78 -2.66 -0.89 -17.39
C PRO A 78 -2.12 -1.66 -16.17
N SER A 79 -2.93 -1.74 -15.13
CA SER A 79 -2.60 -2.36 -13.84
C SER A 79 -3.86 -2.87 -13.16
N ASP A 80 -3.68 -3.77 -12.20
CA ASP A 80 -4.77 -4.34 -11.39
C ASP A 80 -5.14 -3.42 -10.22
N LEU A 81 -4.18 -2.62 -9.76
CA LEU A 81 -4.31 -1.63 -8.71
C LEU A 81 -3.29 -0.53 -8.95
N ALA A 82 -3.69 0.73 -8.75
CA ALA A 82 -2.77 1.85 -8.68
C ALA A 82 -2.71 2.41 -7.26
N VAL A 83 -1.50 2.69 -6.75
CA VAL A 83 -1.26 3.34 -5.46
C VAL A 83 -0.61 4.69 -5.75
N LEU A 84 -1.28 5.76 -5.32
CA LEU A 84 -0.77 7.11 -5.50
C LEU A 84 0.18 7.47 -4.36
N SER A 85 1.42 7.74 -4.74
CA SER A 85 2.50 8.10 -3.83
C SER A 85 2.63 9.61 -3.76
N LEU A 86 1.56 10.28 -3.32
CA LEU A 86 1.46 11.73 -3.38
C LEU A 86 1.43 12.31 -1.98
N GLN A 87 2.25 13.32 -1.75
CA GLN A 87 2.03 14.24 -0.65
C GLN A 87 0.81 15.09 -0.99
N ALA A 88 -0.07 15.30 -0.01
CA ALA A 88 -1.32 16.05 -0.17
C ALA A 88 -1.10 17.35 -0.97
N GLY A 89 -1.79 17.50 -2.10
CA GLY A 89 -1.82 18.74 -2.90
C GLY A 89 -1.15 18.68 -4.28
N ARG A 90 -0.32 17.68 -4.60
CA ARG A 90 0.15 17.47 -5.98
C ARG A 90 -0.60 16.30 -6.60
N LEU A 91 -1.38 16.59 -7.62
CA LEU A 91 -2.10 15.59 -8.39
C LEU A 91 -1.34 15.26 -9.67
N PRO A 92 -1.31 13.99 -10.11
CA PRO A 92 -0.85 13.58 -11.44
C PRO A 92 -1.86 13.91 -12.54
N VAL A 93 -2.71 14.96 -12.36
CA VAL A 93 -3.89 15.22 -13.20
C VAL A 93 -3.54 15.45 -14.66
N SER A 94 -2.34 15.95 -14.95
CA SER A 94 -1.97 16.33 -16.32
C SER A 94 -1.90 15.13 -17.27
N ARG A 95 -1.80 13.89 -16.77
CA ARG A 95 -1.64 12.68 -17.59
C ARG A 95 -2.58 11.52 -17.28
N MET A 96 -3.42 11.62 -16.25
CA MET A 96 -4.41 10.58 -15.96
C MET A 96 -5.70 10.82 -16.76
N SER A 97 -5.94 10.02 -17.80
CA SER A 97 -7.23 10.05 -18.48
C SER A 97 -8.35 9.70 -17.50
N ALA A 98 -9.44 10.48 -17.47
CA ALA A 98 -10.61 10.23 -16.64
C ALA A 98 -11.22 8.83 -16.85
N SER A 99 -10.97 8.22 -18.02
CA SER A 99 -11.38 6.84 -18.34
C SER A 99 -10.55 5.78 -17.59
N VAL A 100 -9.25 5.99 -17.43
CA VAL A 100 -8.34 5.10 -16.70
C VAL A 100 -8.58 5.20 -15.21
N ALA A 101 -8.82 6.41 -14.70
CA ALA A 101 -9.19 6.66 -13.31
C ALA A 101 -10.47 5.91 -12.89
N ARG A 102 -11.37 5.61 -13.84
CA ARG A 102 -12.62 4.89 -13.58
C ARG A 102 -12.52 3.36 -13.69
N ALA A 103 -11.46 2.84 -14.32
CA ALA A 103 -11.34 1.42 -14.64
C ALA A 103 -10.37 0.65 -13.72
N VAL A 104 -9.40 1.34 -13.12
CA VAL A 104 -8.40 0.74 -12.24
C VAL A 104 -8.68 1.16 -10.79
N PRO A 105 -8.82 0.22 -9.83
CA PRO A 105 -8.91 0.55 -8.42
C PRO A 105 -7.72 1.42 -7.98
N LEU A 106 -8.00 2.52 -7.30
CA LEU A 106 -7.03 3.55 -6.98
C LEU A 106 -6.93 3.78 -5.48
N VAL A 107 -5.76 3.53 -4.90
CA VAL A 107 -5.47 3.79 -3.49
C VAL A 107 -4.76 5.11 -3.34
N TYR A 108 -5.23 5.94 -2.41
CA TYR A 108 -4.64 7.25 -2.13
C TYR A 108 -4.87 7.66 -0.67
N THR A 109 -4.14 8.67 -0.20
CA THR A 109 -4.26 9.18 1.17
C THR A 109 -5.48 10.06 1.35
N GLU A 110 -6.20 9.93 2.46
CA GLU A 110 -7.29 10.84 2.84
C GLU A 110 -6.76 12.08 3.61
N PRO A 111 -7.26 13.30 3.35
CA PRO A 111 -8.21 13.67 2.30
C PRO A 111 -7.57 13.65 0.90
N PRO A 112 -8.37 13.44 -0.17
CA PRO A 112 -7.86 13.60 -1.54
C PRO A 112 -7.32 15.01 -1.74
N ALA A 113 -6.42 15.18 -2.71
CA ALA A 113 -5.98 16.51 -3.09
C ALA A 113 -7.16 17.36 -3.60
N ALA A 114 -7.13 18.65 -3.30
CA ALA A 114 -8.23 19.57 -3.60
C ALA A 114 -8.61 19.56 -5.09
N GLY A 115 -9.91 19.51 -5.37
CA GLY A 115 -10.45 19.53 -6.73
C GLY A 115 -10.36 18.20 -7.49
N TRP A 116 -9.93 17.11 -6.85
CA TRP A 116 -9.86 15.80 -7.49
C TRP A 116 -11.09 14.94 -7.19
N ASP A 117 -11.88 14.69 -8.22
CA ASP A 117 -12.92 13.66 -8.19
C ASP A 117 -12.34 12.33 -8.68
N VAL A 118 -12.17 11.42 -7.73
CA VAL A 118 -11.58 10.09 -7.95
C VAL A 118 -12.59 9.09 -8.51
N GLY A 119 -13.89 9.44 -8.48
CA GLY A 119 -14.97 8.56 -8.87
C GLY A 119 -15.04 7.27 -8.02
N PRO A 120 -15.84 6.28 -8.46
CA PRO A 120 -16.14 5.08 -7.68
C PRO A 120 -14.96 4.10 -7.55
N ALA A 121 -13.89 4.29 -8.32
CA ALA A 121 -12.69 3.46 -8.25
C ALA A 121 -11.72 3.91 -7.16
N GLY A 122 -11.99 5.05 -6.50
CA GLY A 122 -11.17 5.61 -5.44
C GLY A 122 -11.33 4.91 -4.09
N HIS A 123 -10.20 4.58 -3.46
CA HIS A 123 -10.09 3.95 -2.15
C HIS A 123 -9.24 4.87 -1.23
N PRO A 124 -9.87 5.86 -0.58
CA PRO A 124 -9.18 6.75 0.35
C PRO A 124 -8.73 5.98 1.59
N MET A 125 -7.49 6.22 2.01
CA MET A 125 -6.85 5.56 3.14
C MET A 125 -6.36 6.57 4.17
N ARG A 126 -6.76 6.39 5.42
CA ARG A 126 -6.22 7.04 6.63
C ARG A 126 -5.10 6.18 7.20
N ALA A 127 -4.30 6.76 8.09
CA ALA A 127 -3.28 5.99 8.80
C ALA A 127 -3.89 4.74 9.45
N TRP A 128 -3.21 3.61 9.27
CA TRP A 128 -3.59 2.25 9.68
C TRP A 128 -4.74 1.58 8.92
N ASP A 129 -5.37 2.27 7.98
CA ASP A 129 -6.32 1.59 7.09
C ASP A 129 -5.63 0.51 6.28
N THR A 130 -6.38 -0.56 6.02
CA THR A 130 -5.91 -1.67 5.19
C THR A 130 -6.86 -1.97 4.04
N LEU A 131 -6.28 -2.27 2.88
CA LEU A 131 -6.98 -2.79 1.71
C LEU A 131 -6.40 -4.16 1.36
N TYR A 132 -7.25 -5.16 1.21
CA TYR A 132 -6.86 -6.49 0.79
C TYR A 132 -7.28 -6.71 -0.66
N LEU A 133 -6.38 -7.24 -1.46
CA LEU A 133 -6.62 -7.58 -2.86
C LEU A 133 -6.17 -9.01 -3.13
N ARG A 134 -6.99 -9.74 -3.88
CA ARG A 134 -6.68 -11.11 -4.35
C ARG A 134 -6.88 -11.20 -5.85
N LYS A 135 -5.96 -11.91 -6.52
CA LYS A 135 -6.07 -12.25 -7.95
C LYS A 135 -5.47 -13.63 -8.18
N GLY A 136 -6.33 -14.65 -8.36
CA GLY A 136 -5.87 -16.04 -8.41
C GLY A 136 -5.11 -16.44 -7.13
N GLN A 137 -3.84 -16.84 -7.28
CA GLN A 137 -2.95 -17.19 -6.16
C GLN A 137 -2.22 -15.98 -5.56
N ALA A 138 -2.22 -14.84 -6.26
CA ALA A 138 -1.59 -13.62 -5.78
C ALA A 138 -2.45 -12.93 -4.72
N ARG A 139 -1.79 -12.41 -3.69
CA ARG A 139 -2.37 -11.61 -2.62
C ARG A 139 -1.59 -10.33 -2.45
N LEU A 140 -2.30 -9.27 -2.11
CA LEU A 140 -1.75 -7.98 -1.75
C LEU A 140 -2.51 -7.45 -0.53
N ARG A 141 -1.76 -7.04 0.49
CA ARG A 141 -2.26 -6.20 1.56
C ARG A 141 -1.58 -4.83 1.46
N VAL A 142 -2.39 -3.79 1.31
CA VAL A 142 -1.95 -2.40 1.35
C VAL A 142 -2.31 -1.85 2.72
N THR A 143 -1.33 -1.35 3.47
CA THR A 143 -1.56 -0.70 4.77
C THR A 143 -1.08 0.74 4.69
N ALA A 144 -1.94 1.71 4.96
CA ALA A 144 -1.52 3.09 5.09
C ALA A 144 -0.72 3.28 6.39
N MET A 145 0.52 3.75 6.27
CA MET A 145 1.43 3.89 7.39
C MET A 145 1.41 5.33 7.91
N PRO A 146 1.38 5.55 9.24
CA PRO A 146 1.47 6.89 9.79
C PRO A 146 2.85 7.49 9.53
N GLY A 147 2.90 8.82 9.50
CA GLY A 147 4.15 9.56 9.55
C GLY A 147 4.85 9.51 10.90
N GLY A 148 5.81 10.40 11.08
CA GLY A 148 6.52 10.54 12.35
C GLY A 148 5.58 10.94 13.50
N PRO A 149 6.04 10.82 14.76
CA PRO A 149 5.28 11.27 15.92
C PRO A 149 4.75 12.70 15.73
N GLY A 150 3.46 12.92 16.05
CA GLY A 150 2.81 14.23 15.92
C GLY A 150 2.23 14.54 14.53
N THR A 151 2.35 13.63 13.56
CA THR A 151 1.70 13.78 12.25
C THR A 151 0.41 12.97 12.17
N VAL A 152 -0.67 13.61 11.69
CA VAL A 152 -1.98 12.95 11.48
C VAL A 152 -2.10 12.38 10.05
N ALA A 153 -1.07 12.60 9.22
CA ALA A 153 -1.06 12.24 7.81
C ALA A 153 -0.46 10.85 7.56
N THR A 154 -1.02 10.14 6.58
CA THR A 154 -0.41 8.95 5.99
C THR A 154 0.90 9.33 5.30
N ALA A 155 2.03 8.77 5.75
CA ALA A 155 3.34 9.05 5.16
C ALA A 155 3.71 8.10 4.00
N GLY A 156 2.97 7.00 3.87
CA GLY A 156 3.23 6.02 2.84
C GLY A 156 2.33 4.80 2.98
N PHE A 157 2.64 3.78 2.18
CA PHE A 157 1.91 2.51 2.16
C PHE A 157 2.88 1.34 2.33
N MET A 158 2.57 0.43 3.24
CA MET A 158 3.20 -0.88 3.29
C MET A 158 2.44 -1.84 2.38
N LEU A 159 3.14 -2.39 1.39
CA LEU A 159 2.63 -3.40 0.48
C LEU A 159 3.19 -4.76 0.90
N GLU A 160 2.32 -5.65 1.34
CA GLU A 160 2.66 -7.06 1.52
C GLU A 160 2.12 -7.83 0.33
N ILE A 161 3.02 -8.18 -0.60
CA ILE A 161 2.66 -8.78 -1.88
C ILE A 161 3.27 -10.18 -2.00
N GLY A 162 2.52 -11.14 -2.52
CA GLY A 162 2.99 -12.50 -2.63
C GLY A 162 1.88 -13.52 -2.87
N THR A 163 2.06 -14.69 -2.29
CA THR A 163 1.11 -15.80 -2.24
C THR A 163 0.83 -16.16 -0.78
N PHE A 164 0.09 -17.25 -0.54
CA PHE A 164 -0.10 -17.77 0.81
C PHE A 164 1.20 -18.29 1.47
N HIS A 165 2.19 -18.70 0.67
CA HIS A 165 3.40 -19.35 1.18
C HIS A 165 4.63 -18.45 1.21
N ALA A 166 4.62 -17.37 0.44
CA ALA A 166 5.76 -16.47 0.33
C ALA A 166 5.30 -15.04 0.06
N THR A 167 5.84 -14.08 0.79
CA THR A 167 5.49 -12.66 0.70
C THR A 167 6.74 -11.78 0.78
N SER A 168 6.67 -10.60 0.17
CA SER A 168 7.66 -9.55 0.35
C SER A 168 6.96 -8.30 0.87
N ARG A 169 7.67 -7.52 1.68
CA ARG A 169 7.19 -6.23 2.21
C ARG A 169 7.92 -5.08 1.55
N ILE A 170 7.15 -4.24 0.86
CA ILE A 170 7.65 -3.08 0.12
C ILE A 170 6.97 -1.84 0.71
N TYR A 171 7.76 -0.91 1.24
CA TYR A 171 7.26 0.38 1.67
C TYR A 171 7.26 1.37 0.50
N VAL A 172 6.18 2.12 0.35
CA VAL A 172 6.03 3.17 -0.66
C VAL A 172 5.84 4.50 0.05
N SER A 173 6.80 5.41 -0.08
CA SER A 173 6.77 6.72 0.58
C SER A 173 6.02 7.76 -0.24
N CYS A 174 5.08 8.48 0.36
CA CYS A 174 4.35 9.55 -0.31
C CYS A 174 5.20 10.80 -0.60
N ALA A 175 6.36 10.93 0.03
CA ALA A 175 7.28 12.06 -0.13
C ALA A 175 8.74 11.57 -0.31
N PRO A 176 9.61 12.39 -0.90
CA PRO A 176 11.05 12.14 -0.86
C PRO A 176 11.54 11.95 0.57
N LEU A 177 12.45 11.02 0.78
CA LEU A 177 12.95 10.68 2.12
C LEU A 177 14.32 11.34 2.34
N ALA A 178 14.45 12.10 3.43
CA ALA A 178 15.73 12.64 3.86
C ALA A 178 16.63 11.54 4.45
N ALA A 179 17.94 11.78 4.49
CA ALA A 179 18.92 10.81 5.01
C ALA A 179 18.62 10.35 6.45
N GLY A 180 18.18 11.27 7.32
CA GLY A 180 17.79 10.94 8.70
C GLY A 180 16.52 10.08 8.77
N GLU A 181 15.56 10.28 7.86
CA GLU A 181 14.35 9.46 7.79
C GLU A 181 14.67 8.06 7.29
N LEU A 182 15.55 7.94 6.29
CA LEU A 182 16.05 6.67 5.77
C LEU A 182 16.72 5.83 6.86
N ALA A 183 17.55 6.44 7.69
CA ALA A 183 18.20 5.78 8.82
C ALA A 183 17.20 5.27 9.87
N ALA A 184 16.06 5.94 10.04
CA ALA A 184 15.02 5.54 10.99
C ALA A 184 14.04 4.49 10.43
N LEU A 185 14.00 4.27 9.10
CA LEU A 185 13.03 3.37 8.48
C LEU A 185 13.08 1.92 9.00
N PRO A 186 14.25 1.28 9.18
CA PRO A 186 14.30 -0.11 9.64
C PRO A 186 13.65 -0.32 11.01
N GLN A 187 13.80 0.67 11.91
CA GLN A 187 13.15 0.67 13.22
C GLN A 187 11.64 0.91 13.10
N ARG A 188 11.22 1.83 12.23
CA ARG A 188 9.79 2.17 12.02
C ARG A 188 9.02 1.10 11.25
N LEU A 189 9.68 0.38 10.35
CA LEU A 189 9.08 -0.52 9.37
C LEU A 189 9.71 -1.92 9.44
N PRO A 190 9.53 -2.65 10.56
CA PRO A 190 10.16 -3.94 10.75
C PRO A 190 9.73 -4.95 9.67
N GLY A 191 10.75 -5.52 9.03
CA GLY A 191 10.58 -6.54 7.99
C GLY A 191 10.24 -5.99 6.60
N ALA A 192 10.29 -4.67 6.38
CA ALA A 192 10.36 -4.09 5.05
C ALA A 192 11.68 -4.47 4.38
N GLU A 193 11.61 -4.98 3.15
CA GLU A 193 12.78 -5.42 2.38
C GLU A 193 13.21 -4.37 1.37
N LEU A 194 12.22 -3.66 0.82
CA LEU A 194 12.38 -2.65 -0.22
C LEU A 194 11.63 -1.39 0.17
N VAL A 195 12.16 -0.25 -0.25
CA VAL A 195 11.51 1.05 -0.16
C VAL A 195 11.48 1.67 -1.55
N LEU A 196 10.30 2.13 -1.95
CA LEU A 196 10.08 2.94 -3.13
C LEU A 196 9.72 4.35 -2.68
N ALA A 197 10.48 5.34 -3.10
CA ALA A 197 10.22 6.73 -2.75
C ALA A 197 10.43 7.62 -3.98
N PRO A 198 9.69 8.74 -4.10
CA PRO A 198 10.05 9.80 -5.02
C PRO A 198 11.51 10.21 -4.80
N ALA A 199 12.27 10.32 -5.89
CA ALA A 199 13.61 10.86 -5.87
C ALA A 199 13.56 12.36 -5.52
N SER A 200 14.70 12.91 -5.10
CA SER A 200 14.80 14.32 -4.69
C SER A 200 14.48 15.30 -5.83
N ASP A 201 14.62 14.89 -7.08
CA ASP A 201 14.21 15.65 -8.26
C ASP A 201 12.69 15.69 -8.46
N GLY A 202 11.94 14.86 -7.71
CA GLY A 202 10.48 14.75 -7.76
C GLY A 202 9.94 14.03 -9.00
N GLN A 203 10.80 13.66 -9.96
CA GLN A 203 10.40 13.11 -11.25
C GLN A 203 10.57 11.60 -11.32
N ALA A 204 11.59 11.05 -10.66
CA ALA A 204 11.87 9.63 -10.67
C ALA A 204 11.41 8.92 -9.40
N MET A 205 11.23 7.60 -9.47
CA MET A 205 11.14 6.74 -8.30
C MET A 205 12.51 6.13 -8.00
N ALA A 206 12.95 6.19 -6.75
CA ALA A 206 14.13 5.50 -6.26
C ALA A 206 13.72 4.17 -5.59
N LEU A 207 14.43 3.09 -5.92
CA LEU A 207 14.33 1.81 -5.22
C LEU A 207 15.51 1.67 -4.27
N LEU A 208 15.19 1.50 -2.99
CA LEU A 208 16.15 1.22 -1.94
C LEU A 208 15.94 -0.21 -1.43
N ARG A 209 17.02 -0.89 -1.07
CA ARG A 209 16.98 -2.23 -0.47
C ARG A 209 17.59 -2.20 0.91
N ARG A 210 17.02 -2.98 1.82
CA ARG A 210 17.62 -3.20 3.13
C ARG A 210 18.96 -3.93 2.97
N ALA A 211 20.04 -3.34 3.50
CA ALA A 211 21.39 -3.84 3.39
C ALA A 211 21.66 -4.97 4.41
N GLY A 212 21.05 -6.15 4.22
CA GLY A 212 21.33 -7.33 5.05
C GLY A 212 21.22 -7.06 6.56
N ASN A 213 22.27 -7.43 7.31
CA ASN A 213 22.37 -7.20 8.77
C ASN A 213 22.59 -5.73 9.18
N GLN A 214 22.75 -4.83 8.22
CA GLN A 214 22.82 -3.40 8.51
C GLN A 214 21.41 -2.85 8.39
N ASP A 215 20.93 -2.22 9.47
CA ASP A 215 19.67 -1.47 9.50
C ASP A 215 19.78 -0.19 8.68
N LEU A 216 19.99 -0.35 7.38
CA LEU A 216 20.18 0.72 6.41
C LEU A 216 19.52 0.34 5.09
N PHE A 217 18.95 1.35 4.42
CA PHE A 217 18.45 1.24 3.06
C PHE A 217 19.44 1.90 2.11
N VAL A 218 19.88 1.16 1.09
CA VAL A 218 20.81 1.65 0.06
C VAL A 218 20.12 1.74 -1.31
N PRO A 219 20.42 2.75 -2.14
CA PRO A 219 19.94 2.80 -3.52
C PRO A 219 20.42 1.60 -4.33
N VAL A 220 19.51 0.95 -5.04
CA VAL A 220 19.81 -0.26 -5.85
C VAL A 220 19.44 -0.06 -7.33
N ALA A 221 18.85 1.08 -7.70
CA ALA A 221 18.29 1.26 -9.01
C ALA A 221 18.43 2.68 -9.57
N ALA A 222 18.53 2.74 -10.90
CA ALA A 222 18.34 3.93 -11.70
C ALA A 222 17.00 3.85 -12.45
N PRO A 223 16.40 4.99 -12.85
CA PRO A 223 15.20 5.01 -13.68
C PRO A 223 15.41 4.22 -14.99
N GLY A 224 14.37 3.56 -15.48
CA GLY A 224 14.40 2.77 -16.73
C GLY A 224 14.83 1.30 -16.57
N GLY A 225 15.10 0.84 -15.34
CA GLY A 225 15.51 -0.53 -15.06
C GLY A 225 14.39 -1.45 -14.56
N ARG A 226 14.57 -2.77 -14.72
CA ARG A 226 13.76 -3.81 -14.06
C ARG A 226 14.61 -4.56 -13.05
N TYR A 227 14.09 -4.66 -11.82
CA TYR A 227 14.79 -5.19 -10.66
C TYR A 227 14.04 -6.38 -10.07
N PRO A 228 14.65 -7.58 -10.03
CA PRO A 228 14.05 -8.73 -9.39
C PRO A 228 14.12 -8.63 -7.86
N PHE A 229 13.13 -9.22 -7.19
CA PHE A 229 13.14 -9.40 -5.74
C PHE A 229 12.58 -10.78 -5.35
N ALA A 230 13.06 -11.29 -4.22
CA ALA A 230 12.64 -12.58 -3.70
C ALA A 230 11.35 -12.44 -2.91
N LEU A 231 10.50 -13.48 -2.96
CA LEU A 231 9.41 -13.65 -2.01
C LEU A 231 9.95 -14.49 -0.85
N LEU A 232 9.79 -14.02 0.39
CA LEU A 232 10.24 -14.74 1.57
C LEU A 232 9.15 -15.63 2.11
N ARG A 233 9.47 -16.87 2.48
CA ARG A 233 8.56 -17.72 3.26
C ARG A 233 8.38 -17.09 4.63
N ARG A 234 7.12 -16.91 5.05
CA ARG A 234 6.73 -16.31 6.34
C ARG A 234 5.62 -17.14 6.95
#